data_AF-A0A5M5RVC3-F1
#
_entry.id   AF-A0A5M5RVC3-F1
#
_cell.length_a   1.000
_cell.length_b   1.000
_cell.length_c   1.000
_cell.angle_alpha   90.00
_cell.angle_beta   90.00
_cell.angle_gamma   90.00
#
_symmetry.space_group_name_H-M   'P 1'
#
loop_
_entity.id
_entity.type
_entity.pdbx_description
1 polymer ?
#
loop_
_entity_poly.entity_id
_entity_poly.type
_entity_poly.pdbx_seq_one_letter_code
_entity_poly.pdbx_strand_id
1 'polypeptide(L)'
;MSIIRSEIRIDCRNFAKCGVKSLSHCRRYRGEDAGCRECTLIHRKPRNHMYDSSGSEMKMCTRCGNYFYLNRFYDRFVNRNGKIYHSLSSWCRMCLSEVNNKRNSKNKKQWVFQ
;
A
#
# COMPACT_ATOMS: atom_id res chain seq x y z
N MET A 1 0.14 36.57 -6.70
CA MET A 1 -0.39 36.65 -5.33
C MET A 1 -0.80 35.27 -4.83
N SER A 2 -0.05 34.72 -3.88
CA SER A 2 -0.40 33.46 -3.22
C SER A 2 -1.39 33.76 -2.11
N ILE A 3 -2.65 33.32 -2.24
CA ILE A 3 -3.60 33.36 -1.13
C ILE A 3 -3.10 32.35 -0.10
N ILE A 4 -2.39 32.83 0.93
CA ILE A 4 -2.06 32.03 2.10
C ILE A 4 -3.36 31.84 2.87
N ARG A 5 -4.02 30.71 2.63
CA ARG A 5 -5.18 30.32 3.43
C ARG A 5 -4.66 29.85 4.80
N SER A 6 -4.79 30.71 5.80
CA SER A 6 -4.48 30.46 7.22
C SER A 6 -5.56 29.63 7.94
N GLU A 7 -6.58 29.15 7.22
CA GLU A 7 -7.60 28.26 7.77
C GLU A 7 -7.13 26.81 7.72
N ILE A 8 -6.90 26.24 8.90
CA ILE A 8 -6.59 24.83 9.10
C ILE A 8 -7.81 24.02 8.64
N ARG A 9 -7.70 23.35 7.49
CA ARG A 9 -8.70 22.36 7.05
C ARG A 9 -8.73 21.19 8.04
N ILE A 10 -9.76 21.15 8.89
CA ILE A 10 -10.02 20.14 9.92
C ILE A 10 -10.07 18.72 9.32
N ASP A 11 -10.41 18.62 8.05
CA ASP A 11 -10.55 17.41 7.22
C ASP A 11 -9.24 16.90 6.59
N CYS A 12 -8.12 17.60 6.76
CA CYS A 12 -6.84 17.18 6.20
C CYS A 12 -6.23 16.02 7.00
N ARG A 13 -6.41 14.77 6.56
CA ARG A 13 -5.85 13.53 7.13
C ARG A 13 -4.30 13.44 7.24
N ASN A 14 -3.59 14.55 7.12
CA ASN A 14 -2.12 14.66 7.17
C ASN A 14 -1.57 15.09 8.54
N PHE A 15 -2.39 15.13 9.58
CA PHE A 15 -1.91 15.36 10.94
C PHE A 15 -1.18 14.11 11.48
N ALA A 16 -0.18 14.31 12.34
CA ALA A 16 0.32 13.20 13.16
C ALA A 16 -0.85 12.66 14.03
N LYS A 17 -0.78 11.42 14.52
CA LYS A 17 -1.92 10.78 15.23
C LYS A 17 -2.52 11.60 16.38
N CYS A 18 -1.74 12.50 16.98
CA CYS A 18 -2.14 13.43 18.03
C CYS A 18 -3.06 14.59 17.56
N GLY A 19 -3.20 14.83 16.24
CA GLY A 19 -4.12 15.83 15.68
C GLY A 19 -3.69 17.30 15.83
N VAL A 20 -2.62 17.61 16.56
CA VAL A 20 -2.22 18.99 16.91
C VAL A 20 -1.47 19.72 15.78
N LYS A 21 -0.57 19.01 15.09
CA LYS A 21 0.29 19.57 14.02
C LYS A 21 0.42 18.59 12.86
N SER A 22 0.85 19.12 11.69
CA SER A 22 1.06 18.31 10.50
C SER A 22 2.16 17.26 10.73
N LEU A 23 2.05 16.11 10.05
CA LEU A 23 3.06 15.05 10.12
C LEU A 23 4.45 15.54 9.69
N SER A 24 4.52 16.44 8.70
CA SER A 24 5.77 17.03 8.23
C SER A 24 6.44 17.89 9.29
N HIS A 25 5.67 18.73 10.00
CA HIS A 25 6.16 19.55 11.10
C HIS A 25 6.69 18.69 12.24
N CYS A 26 5.90 17.72 12.70
CA CYS A 26 6.33 16.84 13.79
C CYS A 26 7.49 15.92 13.42
N ARG A 27 7.74 15.63 12.14
CA ARG A 27 8.97 14.93 11.72
C ARG A 27 10.22 15.80 11.85
N ARG A 28 10.10 17.12 11.63
CA ARG A 28 11.22 18.06 11.64
C ARG A 28 11.58 18.54 13.04
N TYR A 29 10.58 18.80 13.89
CA TYR A 29 10.77 19.50 15.17
C TYR A 29 10.41 18.65 16.40
N ARG A 30 10.43 17.31 16.31
CA ARG A 30 10.01 16.43 17.41
C ARG A 30 10.75 16.65 18.74
N GLY A 31 12.03 17.01 18.68
CA GLY A 31 12.85 17.27 19.87
C GLY A 31 12.56 18.63 20.52
N GLU A 32 12.12 19.60 19.73
CA GLU A 32 11.97 21.01 20.12
C GLU A 32 10.51 21.35 20.48
N ASP A 33 9.55 20.85 19.70
CA ASP A 33 8.13 21.14 19.86
C ASP A 33 7.47 20.12 20.81
N ALA A 34 7.09 20.59 22.01
CA ALA A 34 6.40 19.79 23.02
C ALA A 34 5.09 19.17 22.50
N GLY A 35 4.39 19.85 21.58
CA GLY A 35 3.18 19.35 20.94
C GLY A 35 3.41 18.17 19.98
N CYS A 36 4.67 17.89 19.62
CA CYS A 36 5.05 16.78 18.75
C CYS A 36 5.77 15.62 19.47
N ARG A 37 6.25 15.82 20.71
CA ARG A 37 6.99 14.79 21.48
C ARG A 37 6.18 13.52 21.67
N GLU A 38 4.93 13.66 22.11
CA GLU A 38 3.98 12.58 22.38
C GLU A 38 3.27 12.05 21.12
N CYS A 39 3.51 12.65 19.95
CA CYS A 39 2.85 12.21 18.72
C CYS A 39 3.45 10.90 18.20
N THR A 40 2.59 9.90 17.98
CA THR A 40 2.98 8.70 17.21
C THR A 40 3.23 9.08 15.75
N LEU A 41 4.48 9.02 15.29
CA LEU A 41 4.82 9.25 13.89
C LEU A 41 4.35 8.08 13.03
N ILE A 42 3.51 8.36 12.04
CA ILE A 42 3.12 7.37 11.03
C ILE A 42 4.32 7.16 10.10
N HIS A 43 4.95 5.99 10.19
CA HIS A 43 5.95 5.57 9.23
C HIS A 43 5.28 5.29 7.89
N ARG A 44 5.94 5.70 6.80
CA ARG A 44 5.48 5.31 5.46
C ARG A 44 5.53 3.79 5.39
N LYS A 45 4.51 3.16 4.80
CA LYS A 45 4.60 1.74 4.46
C LYS A 45 5.90 1.52 3.67
N PRO A 46 6.67 0.47 3.97
CA PRO A 46 7.87 0.16 3.21
C PRO A 46 7.54 0.11 1.71
N ARG A 47 8.47 0.56 0.87
CA ARG A 47 8.24 0.48 -0.57
C ARG A 47 8.10 -1.00 -0.93
N ASN A 48 6.99 -1.34 -1.56
CA ASN A 48 6.79 -2.68 -2.11
C ASN A 48 7.48 -2.86 -3.48
N HIS A 49 8.26 -1.87 -3.92
CA HIS A 49 8.99 -1.88 -5.18
C HIS A 49 10.48 -1.66 -4.93
N MET A 50 11.30 -2.35 -5.70
CA MET A 50 12.75 -2.19 -5.80
C MET A 50 13.16 -2.20 -7.28
N TYR A 51 14.39 -1.80 -7.57
CA TYR A 51 14.98 -1.89 -8.90
C TYR A 51 16.17 -2.83 -8.86
N ASP A 52 16.33 -3.66 -9.88
CA ASP A 52 17.53 -4.49 -10.01
C ASP A 52 18.72 -3.65 -10.52
N SER A 53 19.87 -4.30 -10.67
CA SER A 53 21.10 -3.65 -11.18
C SER A 53 20.97 -3.12 -12.61
N SER A 54 19.99 -3.59 -13.39
CA SER A 54 19.69 -3.10 -14.74
C SER A 54 18.70 -1.94 -14.75
N GLY A 55 18.16 -1.54 -13.58
CA GLY A 55 17.11 -0.53 -13.47
C GLY A 55 15.70 -1.07 -13.74
N SER A 56 15.52 -2.38 -13.84
CA SER A 56 14.21 -2.99 -14.06
C SER A 56 13.42 -3.05 -12.75
N GLU A 57 12.14 -2.64 -12.79
CA GLU A 57 11.29 -2.59 -11.61
C GLU A 57 10.83 -3.99 -11.17
N MET A 58 10.94 -4.25 -9.86
CA MET A 58 10.49 -5.45 -9.21
C MET A 58 9.55 -5.12 -8.05
N LYS A 59 8.52 -5.93 -7.87
CA LYS A 59 7.51 -5.79 -6.84
C LYS A 59 7.55 -6.96 -5.85
N MET A 60 7.39 -6.65 -4.57
CA MET A 60 7.26 -7.66 -3.51
C MET A 60 5.89 -8.35 -3.58
N CYS A 61 5.91 -9.69 -3.53
CA CYS A 61 4.73 -10.50 -3.29
C CYS A 61 4.43 -10.50 -1.79
N THR A 62 3.25 -9.98 -1.41
CA THR A 62 2.86 -9.93 0.02
C THR A 62 2.53 -11.31 0.63
N ARG A 63 2.45 -12.37 -0.18
CA ARG A 63 2.21 -13.74 0.30
C ARG A 63 3.50 -14.49 0.63
N CYS A 64 4.49 -14.45 -0.26
CA CYS A 64 5.75 -15.19 -0.08
C CYS A 64 6.96 -14.31 0.28
N GLY A 65 6.80 -12.98 0.33
CA GLY A 65 7.87 -12.04 0.70
C GLY A 65 8.91 -11.77 -0.39
N ASN A 66 8.93 -12.56 -1.46
CA ASN A 66 9.91 -12.43 -2.54
C ASN A 66 9.58 -11.29 -3.52
N TYR A 67 10.62 -10.70 -4.10
CA TYR A 67 10.50 -9.70 -5.17
C TYR A 67 10.50 -10.38 -6.54
N PHE A 68 9.62 -9.92 -7.42
CA PHE A 68 9.53 -10.39 -8.80
C PHE A 68 9.32 -9.23 -9.76
N TYR A 69 9.73 -9.40 -11.01
CA TYR A 69 9.37 -8.47 -12.08
C TYR A 69 7.85 -8.32 -12.22
N LEU A 70 7.42 -7.14 -12.67
CA LEU A 70 6.01 -6.74 -12.70
C LEU A 70 5.13 -7.72 -13.51
N ASN A 71 5.67 -8.34 -14.55
CA ASN A 71 4.99 -9.35 -15.37
C ASN A 71 4.57 -10.61 -14.59
N ARG A 72 5.15 -10.84 -13.39
CA ARG A 72 4.77 -11.94 -12.49
C ARG A 72 3.56 -11.60 -11.61
N PHE A 73 2.92 -10.46 -11.83
CA PHE A 73 1.67 -10.06 -11.19
C PHE A 73 0.55 -9.95 -12.24
N TYR A 74 -0.69 -10.13 -11.81
CA TYR A 74 -1.86 -9.80 -12.64
C TYR A 74 -2.18 -8.31 -12.51
N ASP A 75 -2.60 -7.72 -13.62
CA ASP A 75 -3.22 -6.40 -13.65
C ASP A 75 -4.57 -6.43 -12.93
N ARG A 76 -4.88 -5.32 -12.27
CA ARG A 76 -6.08 -5.12 -11.49
C ARG A 76 -6.62 -3.72 -11.78
N PHE A 77 -7.86 -3.72 -12.27
CA PHE A 77 -8.63 -2.52 -12.53
C PHE A 77 -9.65 -2.33 -11.42
N VAL A 78 -9.70 -1.13 -10.84
CA VAL A 78 -10.68 -0.77 -9.83
C VAL A 78 -11.40 0.48 -10.29
N ASN A 79 -12.72 0.39 -10.50
CA ASN A 79 -13.54 1.56 -10.77
C ASN A 79 -14.00 2.17 -9.43
N ARG A 80 -13.74 3.46 -9.23
CA ARG A 80 -14.28 4.24 -8.11
C ARG A 80 -14.76 5.58 -8.64
N ASN A 81 -16.04 5.87 -8.42
CA ASN A 81 -16.68 7.13 -8.79
C ASN A 81 -16.41 7.52 -10.26
N GLY A 82 -16.51 6.56 -11.19
CA GLY A 82 -16.29 6.79 -12.62
C GLY A 82 -14.83 6.88 -13.05
N LYS A 83 -13.86 6.77 -12.13
CA LYS A 83 -12.43 6.71 -12.45
C LYS A 83 -11.92 5.27 -12.36
N ILE A 84 -11.22 4.84 -13.41
CA ILE A 84 -10.57 3.53 -13.46
C ILE A 84 -9.14 3.67 -12.96
N TYR A 85 -8.80 2.90 -11.94
CA TYR A 85 -7.46 2.82 -11.37
C TYR A 85 -6.79 1.53 -11.83
N HIS A 86 -5.63 1.67 -12.46
CA HIS A 86 -4.78 0.55 -12.82
C HIS A 86 -3.78 0.25 -11.71
N SER A 87 -3.67 -1.01 -11.32
CA SER A 87 -2.76 -1.46 -10.27
C SER A 87 -2.36 -2.91 -10.50
N LEU A 88 -1.25 -3.35 -9.90
CA LEU A 88 -0.89 -4.77 -9.89
C LEU A 88 -1.47 -5.45 -8.64
N SER A 89 -1.80 -6.72 -8.79
CA SER A 89 -2.17 -7.61 -7.69
C SER A 89 -1.11 -7.64 -6.58
N SER A 90 -1.56 -7.86 -5.34
CA SER A 90 -0.67 -7.92 -4.17
C SER A 90 0.15 -9.20 -4.10
N TRP A 91 -0.30 -10.28 -4.76
CA TRP A 91 0.29 -11.61 -4.79
C TRP A 91 0.81 -11.93 -6.18
N CYS A 92 1.94 -12.64 -6.28
CA CYS A 92 2.45 -13.08 -7.57
C CYS A 92 1.55 -14.18 -8.17
N ARG A 93 1.63 -14.35 -9.49
CA ARG A 93 0.87 -15.35 -10.27
C ARG A 93 1.05 -16.76 -9.72
N MET A 94 2.23 -17.11 -9.21
CA MET A 94 2.53 -18.42 -8.63
C MET A 94 1.72 -18.67 -7.35
N CYS A 95 1.75 -17.73 -6.39
CA CYS A 95 0.97 -17.86 -5.15
C CYS A 95 -0.54 -17.88 -5.42
N LEU A 96 -1.02 -17.08 -6.38
CA LEU A 96 -2.43 -17.11 -6.79
C LEU A 96 -2.80 -18.45 -7.43
N SER A 97 -1.95 -19.00 -8.30
CA SER A 97 -2.13 -20.30 -8.93
C SER A 97 -2.21 -21.43 -7.89
N GLU A 98 -1.32 -21.46 -6.90
CA GLU A 98 -1.37 -22.45 -5.82
C GLU A 98 -2.70 -22.43 -5.06
N VAL A 99 -3.22 -21.24 -4.74
CA VAL A 99 -4.50 -21.10 -4.04
C VAL A 99 -5.66 -21.53 -4.94
N ASN A 100 -5.63 -21.17 -6.22
CA ASN A 100 -6.66 -21.57 -7.18
C ASN A 100 -6.66 -23.09 -7.40
N ASN A 101 -5.49 -23.72 -7.49
CA ASN A 101 -5.35 -25.18 -7.61
C ASN A 101 -5.90 -25.89 -6.37
N LYS A 102 -5.62 -25.38 -5.17
CA LYS A 102 -6.17 -25.90 -3.90
C LYS A 102 -7.69 -25.75 -3.81
N ARG A 103 -8.25 -24.67 -4.36
CA ARG A 103 -9.72 -24.50 -4.44
C ARG A 103 -10.35 -25.47 -5.42
N ASN A 104 -9.77 -25.61 -6.62
CA ASN A 104 -10.26 -26.52 -7.64
C ASN A 104 -10.18 -27.99 -7.21
N SER A 105 -9.12 -28.40 -6.51
CA SER A 105 -9.00 -29.77 -5.99
C SER A 105 -10.01 -30.08 -4.88
N LYS A 106 -10.34 -29.11 -4.02
CA LYS A 106 -11.42 -29.24 -3.03
C LYS A 106 -12.79 -29.36 -3.69
N ASN A 107 -13.08 -28.51 -4.68
CA ASN A 107 -14.33 -28.58 -5.42
C ASN A 107 -14.46 -29.93 -6.15
N LYS A 108 -13.40 -30.43 -6.82
CA LYS A 108 -13.43 -31.77 -7.42
C LYS A 108 -13.77 -32.88 -6.43
N LYS A 109 -13.27 -32.82 -5.18
CA LYS A 109 -13.65 -33.80 -4.15
C LYS A 109 -15.12 -33.70 -3.73
N GLN A 110 -15.74 -32.53 -3.86
CA GLN A 110 -17.16 -32.33 -3.54
C GLN A 110 -18.09 -32.90 -4.64
N TRP A 111 -17.66 -32.89 -5.91
CA TRP A 111 -18.41 -33.43 -7.04
C TRP A 111 -18.26 -34.95 -7.25
N VAL A 112 -17.37 -35.61 -6.51
CA VAL A 112 -17.13 -37.07 -6.63
C VAL A 112 -17.92 -37.87 -5.57
N PHE A 113 -18.70 -37.20 -4.72
CA PHE A 113 -19.63 -37.80 -3.75
C PHE A 113 -21.09 -37.47 -4.10
N GLN A 114 -21.51 -37.74 -5.34
CA GLN A 114 -22.91 -37.80 -5.75
C GLN A 114 -23.18 -39.11 -6.48
#